data_AF-A0AAE6IZX0-F1
#
_entry.id   AF-A0AAE6IZX0-F1
#
_cell.length_a   1.000
_cell.length_b   1.000
_cell.length_c   1.000
_cell.angle_alpha   90.00
_cell.angle_beta   90.00
_cell.angle_gamma   90.00
#
_symmetry.space_group_name_H-M   'P 1'
#
loop_
_entity.id
_entity.type
_entity.pdbx_description
1 polymer ?
#
loop_
_entity_poly.entity_id
_entity_poly.type
_entity_poly.pdbx_seq_one_letter_code
_entity_poly.pdbx_strand_id
1 'polypeptide(L)'
;MSKTTRLAAGEIRFAPYLNDGTLGEEIVLGYNQRATLSRTAETKELLSNDESLGQSVAELETKVTYEFSTEIGDLSLKNIAIAFKGLVETKNYAPGDIFWNGKTLLDGSSAITSAKVGDLVIKDSKIYTIAEAITSSTEFADIKTANKVYKASSSFIKPEKKTNNVGRLIFDGKNLSTGKLQILIIPKINLKFDGDFTIVGDDFAKLSLKGKVLRLEGQELFTLIDGENDEN
;
A
#
# COMPACT_ATOMS: atom_id res chain seq x y z
N MET A 1 16.56 -37.98 0.38
CA MET A 1 15.97 -36.63 0.53
C MET A 1 14.47 -36.79 0.68
N SER A 2 13.91 -36.50 1.85
CA SER A 2 12.46 -36.35 1.96
C SER A 2 12.02 -35.15 1.12
N LYS A 3 10.90 -35.27 0.41
CA LYS A 3 10.30 -34.13 -0.29
C LYS A 3 9.51 -33.34 0.75
N THR A 4 9.97 -32.13 1.08
CA THR A 4 9.23 -31.24 1.97
C THR A 4 8.22 -30.43 1.15
N THR A 5 6.93 -30.67 1.38
CA THR A 5 5.87 -29.81 0.87
C THR A 5 5.94 -28.45 1.57
N ARG A 6 5.85 -27.34 0.84
CA ARG A 6 5.90 -25.99 1.40
C ARG A 6 4.66 -25.24 0.94
N LEU A 7 3.73 -25.02 1.85
CA LEU A 7 2.59 -24.13 1.63
C LEU A 7 2.69 -23.03 2.69
N ALA A 8 3.08 -21.82 2.30
CA ALA A 8 3.29 -20.73 3.25
C ALA A 8 2.04 -19.86 3.36
N ALA A 9 1.68 -19.48 4.58
CA ALA A 9 0.77 -18.37 4.84
C ALA A 9 1.43 -17.43 5.84
N GLY A 10 1.26 -16.13 5.63
CA GLY A 10 1.93 -15.13 6.46
C GLY A 10 1.47 -13.72 6.15
N GLU A 11 2.01 -12.80 6.91
CA GLU A 11 1.72 -11.38 6.84
C GLU A 11 2.96 -10.64 6.32
N ILE A 12 2.75 -9.67 5.43
CA ILE A 12 3.81 -8.78 4.99
C ILE A 12 3.67 -7.46 5.72
N ARG A 13 4.78 -7.01 6.29
CA ARG A 13 4.90 -5.74 6.99
C ARG A 13 5.94 -4.88 6.33
N PHE A 14 5.67 -3.59 6.25
CA PHE A 14 6.56 -2.59 5.69
C PHE A 14 6.74 -1.43 6.67
N ALA A 15 7.98 -1.14 7.04
CA ALA A 15 8.34 0.02 7.85
C ALA A 15 9.15 1.01 7.00
N PRO A 16 8.62 2.20 6.66
CA PRO A 16 9.35 3.17 5.85
C PRO A 16 10.55 3.73 6.62
N TYR A 17 11.64 4.05 5.91
CA TYR A 17 12.72 4.85 6.49
C TYR A 17 12.32 6.32 6.50
N LEU A 18 12.49 6.95 7.65
CA LEU A 18 12.35 8.40 7.81
C LEU A 18 13.61 9.12 7.28
N ASN A 19 13.53 10.44 7.15
CA ASN A 19 14.63 11.25 6.63
C ASN A 19 15.90 11.19 7.49
N ASP A 20 15.77 10.84 8.78
CA ASP A 20 16.88 10.66 9.72
C ASP A 20 17.50 9.25 9.66
N GLY A 21 16.99 8.37 8.80
CA GLY A 21 17.46 6.98 8.65
C GLY A 21 16.87 6.00 9.65
N THR A 22 16.00 6.44 10.57
CA THR A 22 15.26 5.55 11.47
C THR A 22 14.04 4.93 10.79
N LEU A 23 13.47 3.89 11.38
CA LEU A 23 12.25 3.27 10.89
C LEU A 23 11.02 4.01 11.43
N GLY A 24 10.09 4.32 10.54
CA GLY A 24 8.77 4.81 10.88
C GLY A 24 7.82 3.72 11.35
N GLU A 25 6.55 4.07 11.46
CA GLU A 25 5.47 3.14 11.87
C GLU A 25 5.38 1.94 10.91
N GLU A 26 5.31 0.75 11.48
CA GLU A 26 5.13 -0.49 10.73
C GLU A 26 3.71 -0.58 10.16
N ILE A 27 3.62 -0.84 8.86
CA ILE A 27 2.36 -0.97 8.12
C ILE A 27 2.19 -2.44 7.76
N VAL A 28 1.14 -3.05 8.29
CA VAL A 28 0.69 -4.37 7.87
C VAL A 28 0.00 -4.23 6.52
N LEU A 29 0.55 -4.89 5.49
CA LEU A 29 0.00 -4.84 4.12
C LEU A 29 -1.27 -5.69 3.96
N GLY A 30 -1.68 -6.42 5.01
CA GLY A 30 -2.93 -7.16 5.07
C GLY A 30 -2.87 -8.49 4.32
N TYR A 31 -3.98 -8.88 3.69
CA TYR A 31 -4.08 -10.14 2.95
C TYR A 31 -3.31 -10.05 1.62
N ASN A 32 -2.14 -10.70 1.61
CA ASN A 32 -1.29 -10.80 0.42
C ASN A 32 -1.68 -12.08 -0.35
N GLN A 33 -2.10 -11.91 -1.60
CA GLN A 33 -2.46 -13.03 -2.47
C GLN A 33 -1.21 -13.78 -2.97
N ARG A 34 -0.10 -13.06 -3.10
CA ARG A 34 1.18 -13.60 -3.55
C ARG A 34 2.32 -12.71 -3.05
N ALA A 35 3.43 -13.34 -2.68
CA ALA A 35 4.72 -12.68 -2.46
C ALA A 35 5.80 -13.41 -3.26
N THR A 36 6.69 -12.69 -3.94
CA THR A 36 7.75 -13.29 -4.75
C THR A 36 9.04 -12.52 -4.57
N LEU A 37 10.14 -13.23 -4.36
CA LEU A 37 11.50 -12.69 -4.42
C LEU A 37 12.19 -13.31 -5.63
N SER A 38 12.56 -12.49 -6.61
CA SER A 38 13.27 -12.91 -7.81
C SER A 38 14.73 -12.46 -7.77
N ARG A 39 15.60 -13.25 -8.41
CA ARG A 39 17.00 -12.93 -8.68
C ARG A 39 17.21 -12.89 -10.18
N THR A 40 17.76 -11.79 -10.67
CA THR A 40 18.17 -11.64 -12.07
C THR A 40 19.66 -11.33 -12.13
N ALA A 41 20.41 -12.10 -12.93
CA ALA A 41 21.83 -11.91 -13.15
C ALA A 41 22.12 -11.62 -14.63
N GLU A 42 23.00 -10.66 -14.88
CA GLU A 42 23.57 -10.39 -16.20
C GLU A 42 24.97 -11.01 -16.24
N THR A 43 25.21 -11.95 -17.16
CA THR A 43 26.51 -12.61 -17.32
C THR A 43 27.28 -12.06 -18.51
N LYS A 44 28.60 -12.08 -18.40
CA LYS A 44 29.52 -11.90 -19.53
C LYS A 44 30.33 -13.16 -19.69
N GLU A 45 30.50 -13.55 -20.94
CA GLU A 45 31.21 -14.75 -21.34
C GLU A 45 32.52 -14.37 -22.05
N LEU A 46 33.58 -15.08 -21.73
CA LEU A 46 34.87 -15.06 -22.41
C LEU A 46 34.95 -16.29 -23.32
N LEU A 47 35.05 -16.06 -24.63
CA LEU A 47 35.15 -17.12 -25.63
C LEU A 47 36.62 -17.38 -25.97
N SER A 48 36.94 -18.66 -26.19
CA SER A 48 38.25 -19.14 -26.62
C SER A 48 38.47 -18.73 -28.07
N ASN A 49 39.66 -18.22 -28.37
CA ASN A 49 40.16 -18.08 -29.73
C ASN A 49 41.12 -19.22 -30.12
N ASP A 50 41.56 -20.03 -29.16
CA ASP A 50 42.66 -20.99 -29.35
C ASP A 50 42.16 -22.43 -29.56
N GLU A 51 41.05 -22.83 -28.91
CA GLU A 51 40.56 -24.22 -28.98
C GLU A 51 39.51 -24.41 -30.09
N SER A 52 38.53 -23.52 -30.18
CA SER A 52 37.44 -23.61 -31.15
C SER A 52 36.61 -22.32 -31.15
N LEU A 53 36.13 -21.93 -32.33
CA LEU A 53 35.28 -20.74 -32.50
C LEU A 53 33.98 -20.89 -31.68
N GLY A 54 33.77 -19.99 -30.71
CA GLY A 54 32.57 -19.97 -29.88
C GLY A 54 32.60 -20.89 -28.65
N GLN A 55 33.75 -21.48 -28.32
CA GLN A 55 33.88 -22.25 -27.09
C GLN A 55 34.03 -21.31 -25.88
N SER A 56 33.17 -21.47 -24.87
CA SER A 56 33.25 -20.72 -23.61
C SER A 56 34.46 -21.14 -22.77
N VAL A 57 35.23 -20.16 -22.31
CA VAL A 57 36.37 -20.36 -21.39
C VAL A 57 36.01 -19.96 -19.98
N ALA A 58 35.23 -18.89 -19.82
CA ALA A 58 34.78 -18.42 -18.51
C ALA A 58 33.49 -17.61 -18.63
N GLU A 59 32.61 -17.75 -17.64
CA GLU A 59 31.40 -16.96 -17.51
C GLU A 59 31.43 -16.23 -16.14
N LEU A 60 31.11 -14.93 -16.14
CA LEU A 60 31.10 -14.10 -14.95
C LEU A 60 29.79 -13.35 -14.82
N GLU A 61 29.15 -13.44 -13.66
CA GLU A 61 28.03 -12.56 -13.30
C GLU A 61 28.54 -11.13 -13.06
N THR A 62 28.12 -10.21 -13.92
CA THR A 62 28.55 -8.80 -13.87
C THR A 62 27.61 -7.91 -13.06
N LYS A 63 26.35 -8.33 -12.93
CA LYS A 63 25.34 -7.60 -12.17
C LYS A 63 24.28 -8.57 -11.69
N VAL A 64 24.02 -8.53 -10.39
CA VAL A 64 22.95 -9.32 -9.75
C VAL A 64 21.97 -8.35 -9.12
N THR A 65 20.68 -8.56 -9.39
CA THR A 65 19.59 -7.77 -8.83
C THR A 65 18.58 -8.69 -8.18
N TYR A 66 18.06 -8.23 -7.04
CA TYR A 66 16.95 -8.89 -6.37
C TYR A 66 15.75 -7.96 -6.38
N GLU A 67 14.61 -8.49 -6.79
CA GLU A 67 13.34 -7.76 -6.81
C GLU A 67 12.31 -8.53 -6.01
N PHE A 68 11.56 -7.81 -5.20
CA PHE A 68 10.41 -8.34 -4.50
C PHE A 68 9.13 -7.84 -5.16
N SER A 69 8.11 -8.68 -5.24
CA SER A 69 6.76 -8.27 -5.65
C SER A 69 5.70 -8.90 -4.76
N THR A 70 4.60 -8.17 -4.56
CA THR A 70 3.43 -8.66 -3.84
C THR A 70 2.13 -8.13 -4.46
N GLU A 71 1.06 -8.91 -4.33
CA GLU A 71 -0.31 -8.51 -4.66
C GLU A 71 -1.15 -8.46 -3.38
N ILE A 72 -1.75 -7.31 -3.11
CA ILE A 72 -2.47 -7.00 -1.87
C ILE A 72 -3.94 -6.82 -2.19
N GLY A 73 -4.80 -7.56 -1.49
CA GLY A 73 -6.27 -7.38 -1.58
C GLY A 73 -6.81 -6.30 -0.62
N ASP A 74 -6.04 -5.88 0.38
CA ASP A 74 -6.43 -4.85 1.33
C ASP A 74 -6.14 -3.43 0.78
N LEU A 75 -7.22 -2.70 0.46
CA LEU A 75 -7.17 -1.34 -0.09
C LEU A 75 -7.25 -0.25 0.98
N SER A 76 -6.60 -0.47 2.12
CA SER A 76 -6.48 0.56 3.15
C SER A 76 -5.79 1.83 2.62
N LEU A 77 -6.13 3.00 3.18
CA LEU A 77 -5.48 4.26 2.79
C LEU A 77 -3.96 4.24 3.01
N LYS A 78 -3.48 3.48 4.00
CA LYS A 78 -2.04 3.30 4.24
C LYS A 78 -1.38 2.55 3.07
N ASN A 79 -1.99 1.47 2.58
CA ASN A 79 -1.47 0.71 1.44
C ASN A 79 -1.50 1.53 0.14
N ILE A 80 -2.58 2.27 -0.10
CA ILE A 80 -2.68 3.16 -1.25
C ILE A 80 -1.65 4.31 -1.13
N ALA A 81 -1.40 4.83 0.08
CA ALA A 81 -0.36 5.84 0.30
C ALA A 81 1.05 5.30 0.00
N ILE A 82 1.34 4.04 0.33
CA ILE A 82 2.59 3.37 -0.06
C ILE A 82 2.71 3.30 -1.59
N ALA A 83 1.65 2.86 -2.27
CA ALA A 83 1.62 2.69 -3.72
C ALA A 83 1.83 4.02 -4.46
N PHE A 84 1.06 5.05 -4.08
CA PHE A 84 1.08 6.37 -4.72
C PHE A 84 2.04 7.37 -4.07
N LYS A 85 2.90 6.90 -3.15
CA LYS A 85 3.89 7.71 -2.43
C LYS A 85 3.28 8.96 -1.78
N GLY A 86 2.10 8.80 -1.18
CA GLY A 86 1.35 9.87 -0.54
C GLY A 86 1.44 9.87 0.97
N LEU A 87 0.80 10.86 1.58
CA LEU A 87 0.49 10.90 3.00
C LEU A 87 -1.00 10.71 3.21
N VAL A 88 -1.37 9.99 4.27
CA VAL A 88 -2.74 9.93 4.74
C VAL A 88 -2.97 11.14 5.63
N GLU A 89 -3.88 12.01 5.22
CA GLU A 89 -4.32 13.16 6.00
C GLU A 89 -5.78 12.95 6.45
N THR A 90 -6.13 13.43 7.62
CA THR A 90 -7.51 13.44 8.11
C THR A 90 -8.01 14.87 8.18
N LYS A 91 -9.15 15.16 7.55
CA LYS A 91 -9.84 16.44 7.66
C LYS A 91 -11.12 16.25 8.47
N ASN A 92 -11.25 17.07 9.50
CA ASN A 92 -12.50 17.30 10.21
C ASN A 92 -13.15 18.55 9.61
N TYR A 93 -14.31 18.36 9.00
CA TYR A 93 -15.09 19.43 8.39
C TYR A 93 -15.91 20.18 9.44
N ALA A 94 -16.00 21.49 9.26
CA ALA A 94 -16.81 22.41 10.04
C ALA A 94 -17.75 23.23 9.14
N PRO A 95 -18.77 23.93 9.70
CA PRO A 95 -19.54 24.89 8.92
C PRO A 95 -18.64 25.92 8.22
N GLY A 96 -18.95 26.24 6.97
CA GLY A 96 -18.15 27.13 6.13
C GLY A 96 -17.02 26.46 5.35
N ASP A 97 -16.67 25.20 5.66
CA ASP A 97 -15.67 24.46 4.88
C ASP A 97 -16.18 24.08 3.49
N ILE A 98 -15.24 23.97 2.55
CA ILE A 98 -15.49 23.40 1.22
C ILE A 98 -15.34 21.88 1.29
N PHE A 99 -16.39 21.15 0.90
CA PHE A 99 -16.42 19.70 0.78
C PHE A 99 -15.78 19.23 -0.54
N TRP A 100 -15.54 17.92 -0.70
CA TRP A 100 -14.82 17.39 -1.87
C TRP A 100 -15.49 17.68 -3.22
N ASN A 101 -16.80 17.94 -3.23
CA ASN A 101 -17.56 18.30 -4.42
C ASN A 101 -17.57 19.82 -4.71
N GLY A 102 -16.76 20.60 -3.99
CA GLY A 102 -16.64 22.04 -4.17
C GLY A 102 -17.72 22.88 -3.49
N LYS A 103 -18.70 22.27 -2.80
CA LYS A 103 -19.76 23.00 -2.10
C LYS A 103 -19.37 23.35 -0.68
N THR A 104 -19.78 24.54 -0.24
CA THR A 104 -19.64 25.00 1.13
C THR A 104 -20.65 24.31 2.04
N LEU A 105 -20.21 23.94 3.25
CA LEU A 105 -21.06 23.34 4.27
C LEU A 105 -21.85 24.40 5.03
N LEU A 106 -23.18 24.31 5.00
CA LEU A 106 -24.09 25.12 5.80
C LEU A 106 -24.13 24.62 7.25
N ASP A 107 -24.28 25.51 8.22
CA ASP A 107 -24.44 25.14 9.63
C ASP A 107 -25.87 24.64 9.90
N GLY A 108 -26.03 23.35 10.18
CA GLY A 108 -27.32 22.77 10.56
C GLY A 108 -27.66 22.93 12.05
N SER A 109 -26.80 23.60 12.83
CA SER A 109 -27.08 23.93 14.24
C SER A 109 -27.99 25.15 14.39
N SER A 110 -28.17 25.90 13.29
CA SER A 110 -29.04 27.05 13.18
C SER A 110 -30.05 26.86 12.05
N ALA A 111 -31.16 27.58 12.09
CA ALA A 111 -32.11 27.59 10.97
C ALA A 111 -31.43 28.08 9.68
N ILE A 112 -31.72 27.39 8.57
CA ILE A 112 -31.22 27.74 7.25
C ILE A 112 -32.28 28.58 6.55
N THR A 113 -31.91 29.78 6.10
CA THR A 113 -32.84 30.75 5.50
C THR A 113 -33.04 30.55 4.01
N SER A 114 -32.01 30.06 3.30
CA SER A 114 -32.11 29.70 1.89
C SER A 114 -31.06 28.66 1.50
N ALA A 115 -31.45 27.65 0.74
CA ALA A 115 -30.54 26.65 0.18
C ALA A 115 -31.14 25.99 -1.06
N LYS A 116 -30.29 25.51 -1.97
CA LYS A 116 -30.72 24.79 -3.18
C LYS A 116 -30.64 23.29 -2.99
N VAL A 117 -31.37 22.57 -3.83
CA VAL A 117 -31.22 21.10 -3.93
C VAL A 117 -29.77 20.77 -4.26
N GLY A 118 -29.25 19.79 -3.53
CA GLY A 118 -27.86 19.34 -3.64
C GLY A 118 -26.88 20.15 -2.78
N ASP A 119 -27.29 21.22 -2.10
CA ASP A 119 -26.42 21.91 -1.13
C ASP A 119 -26.18 21.03 0.08
N LEU A 120 -25.12 21.35 0.83
CA LEU A 120 -24.64 20.51 1.91
C LEU A 120 -24.83 21.21 3.25
N VAL A 121 -25.28 20.46 4.24
CA VAL A 121 -25.44 20.92 5.62
C VAL A 121 -24.69 19.96 6.55
N ILE A 122 -23.97 20.52 7.52
CA ILE A 122 -23.28 19.75 8.56
C ILE A 122 -24.03 19.87 9.89
N LYS A 123 -24.29 18.73 10.53
CA LYS A 123 -24.94 18.63 11.83
C LYS A 123 -24.52 17.34 12.53
N ASP A 124 -24.23 17.40 13.83
CA ASP A 124 -23.92 16.24 14.67
C ASP A 124 -22.86 15.31 14.08
N SER A 125 -21.75 15.90 13.61
CA SER A 125 -20.62 15.21 12.96
C SER A 125 -20.98 14.43 11.68
N LYS A 126 -22.08 14.81 11.02
CA LYS A 126 -22.54 14.25 9.75
C LYS A 126 -22.80 15.36 8.75
N ILE A 127 -22.61 15.04 7.48
CA ILE A 127 -22.85 15.93 6.35
C ILE A 127 -23.98 15.33 5.52
N TYR A 128 -25.00 16.15 5.29
CA TYR A 128 -26.22 15.78 4.58
C TYR A 128 -26.35 16.59 3.31
N THR A 129 -26.92 15.98 2.28
CA THR A 129 -27.29 16.67 1.04
C THR A 129 -28.76 17.07 1.11
N ILE A 130 -29.05 18.35 0.91
CA ILE A 130 -30.41 18.90 0.88
C ILE A 130 -31.13 18.35 -0.37
N ALA A 131 -32.29 17.73 -0.16
CA ALA A 131 -33.09 17.12 -1.22
C ALA A 131 -34.20 18.03 -1.76
N GLU A 132 -34.59 19.07 -1.01
CA GLU A 132 -35.61 20.05 -1.39
C GLU A 132 -35.10 21.46 -1.11
N ALA A 133 -35.37 22.40 -2.03
CA ALA A 133 -34.92 23.79 -1.86
C ALA A 133 -35.56 24.42 -0.62
N ILE A 134 -34.76 25.18 0.12
CA ILE A 134 -35.20 25.93 1.29
C ILE A 134 -35.37 27.39 0.85
N THR A 135 -36.56 27.94 1.04
CA THR A 135 -36.93 29.31 0.66
C THR A 135 -37.38 30.17 1.84
N SER A 136 -37.48 29.58 3.03
CA SER A 136 -37.85 30.23 4.29
C SER A 136 -37.04 29.62 5.44
N SER A 137 -36.90 30.35 6.55
CA SER A 137 -36.13 29.91 7.72
C SER A 137 -36.63 28.55 8.20
N THR A 138 -35.81 27.52 8.02
CA THR A 138 -36.17 26.12 8.30
C THR A 138 -35.14 25.51 9.24
N GLU A 139 -35.60 24.95 10.36
CA GLU A 139 -34.76 24.21 11.31
C GLU A 139 -34.32 22.88 10.72
N PHE A 140 -33.17 22.35 11.15
CA PHE A 140 -32.61 21.13 10.57
C PHE A 140 -33.56 19.92 10.64
N ALA A 141 -34.38 19.82 11.70
CA ALA A 141 -35.33 18.73 11.89
C ALA A 141 -36.38 18.62 10.76
N ASP A 142 -36.66 19.73 10.08
CA ASP A 142 -37.67 19.83 9.02
C ASP A 142 -37.06 19.78 7.61
N ILE A 143 -35.73 19.75 7.50
CA ILE A 143 -35.02 19.69 6.21
C ILE A 143 -35.11 18.28 5.64
N LYS A 144 -35.61 18.15 4.41
CA LYS A 144 -35.53 16.89 3.67
C LYS A 144 -34.11 16.68 3.13
N THR A 145 -33.49 15.58 3.53
CA THR A 145 -32.13 15.20 3.11
C THR A 145 -32.12 13.93 2.26
N ALA A 146 -31.12 13.79 1.39
CA ALA A 146 -30.89 12.54 0.67
C ALA A 146 -30.48 11.40 1.62
N ASN A 147 -30.73 10.15 1.20
CA ASN A 147 -30.40 8.95 2.00
C ASN A 147 -28.89 8.81 2.28
N LYS A 148 -28.05 9.30 1.37
CA LYS A 148 -26.60 9.21 1.52
C LYS A 148 -26.10 10.29 2.47
N VAL A 149 -25.55 9.86 3.60
CA VAL A 149 -24.97 10.74 4.63
C VAL A 149 -23.48 10.47 4.74
N TYR A 150 -22.68 11.53 4.80
CA TYR A 150 -21.23 11.45 4.97
C TYR A 150 -20.85 11.74 6.42
N LYS A 151 -19.71 11.22 6.88
CA LYS A 151 -19.12 11.65 8.16
C LYS A 151 -18.47 13.02 7.99
N ALA A 152 -18.51 13.84 9.04
CA ALA A 152 -17.77 15.11 9.09
C ALA A 152 -16.25 14.92 9.25
N SER A 153 -15.78 13.69 9.47
CA SER A 153 -14.36 13.36 9.43
C SER A 153 -14.10 12.41 8.27
N SER A 154 -13.17 12.79 7.39
CA SER A 154 -12.73 11.96 6.26
C SER A 154 -11.22 11.92 6.20
N SER A 155 -10.68 10.73 6.02
CA SER A 155 -9.27 10.54 5.68
C SER A 155 -9.11 10.41 4.17
N PHE A 156 -8.06 11.02 3.64
CA PHE A 156 -7.74 11.01 2.22
C PHE A 156 -6.23 10.89 2.03
N ILE A 157 -5.84 10.53 0.82
CA ILE A 157 -4.43 10.48 0.46
C ILE A 157 -4.10 11.73 -0.31
N LYS A 158 -2.99 12.35 0.07
CA LYS A 158 -2.35 13.42 -0.67
C LYS A 158 -1.08 12.85 -1.29
N PRO A 159 -1.08 12.56 -2.61
CA PRO A 159 0.11 12.11 -3.30
C PRO A 159 1.22 13.16 -3.14
N GLU A 160 2.42 12.71 -2.76
CA GLU A 160 3.58 13.59 -2.66
C GLU A 160 4.53 13.33 -3.82
N LYS A 161 5.33 14.34 -4.16
CA LYS A 161 6.43 14.20 -5.12
C LYS A 161 7.64 13.51 -4.48
N LYS A 162 7.43 12.35 -3.87
CA LYS A 162 8.48 11.52 -3.28
C LYS A 162 9.20 10.72 -4.36
N THR A 163 10.53 10.82 -4.40
CA THR A 163 11.35 10.08 -5.37
C THR A 163 11.27 8.58 -5.13
N ASN A 164 11.39 8.15 -3.87
CA ASN A 164 11.47 6.74 -3.48
C ASN A 164 10.57 6.44 -2.27
N ASN A 165 10.13 5.19 -2.14
CA ASN A 165 9.47 4.69 -0.93
C ASN A 165 10.35 3.60 -0.34
N VAL A 166 11.40 4.03 0.36
CA VAL A 166 12.42 3.14 0.91
C VAL A 166 12.03 2.71 2.32
N GLY A 167 12.12 1.42 2.61
CA GLY A 167 11.80 0.88 3.93
C GLY A 167 12.39 -0.50 4.16
N ARG A 168 12.09 -1.07 5.31
CA ARG A 168 12.32 -2.48 5.64
C ARG A 168 11.05 -3.27 5.36
N LEU A 169 11.19 -4.45 4.79
CA LEU A 169 10.08 -5.38 4.56
C LEU A 169 10.31 -6.69 5.31
N ILE A 170 9.27 -7.19 5.94
CA ILE A 170 9.26 -8.46 6.65
C ILE A 170 8.06 -9.26 6.15
N PHE A 171 8.30 -10.48 5.69
CA PHE A 171 7.26 -11.50 5.61
C PHE A 171 7.39 -12.38 6.84
N ASP A 172 6.37 -12.37 7.68
CA ASP A 172 6.26 -13.18 8.88
C ASP A 172 5.22 -14.27 8.63
N GLY A 173 5.70 -15.48 8.35
CA GLY A 173 4.85 -16.58 7.92
C GLY A 173 5.15 -17.90 8.61
N LYS A 174 4.30 -18.87 8.29
CA LYS A 174 4.43 -20.26 8.72
C LYS A 174 4.20 -21.20 7.53
N ASN A 175 4.93 -22.31 7.52
CA ASN A 175 4.62 -23.43 6.65
C ASN A 175 3.37 -24.11 7.19
N LEU A 176 2.29 -24.13 6.41
CA LEU A 176 1.02 -24.75 6.76
C LEU A 176 1.09 -26.28 6.86
N SER A 177 2.09 -26.91 6.23
CA SER A 177 2.25 -28.36 6.30
C SER A 177 2.96 -28.82 7.57
N THR A 178 3.90 -28.03 8.10
CA THR A 178 4.72 -28.40 9.26
C THR A 178 4.45 -27.53 10.50
N GLY A 179 3.73 -26.42 10.33
CA GLY A 179 3.46 -25.43 11.38
C GLY A 179 4.65 -24.55 11.75
N LYS A 180 5.84 -24.80 11.17
CA LYS A 180 7.09 -24.13 11.50
C LYS A 180 7.19 -22.74 10.83
N LEU A 181 8.01 -21.87 11.43
CA LEU A 181 8.21 -20.49 10.96
C LEU A 181 8.84 -20.46 9.56
N GLN A 182 8.44 -19.49 8.77
CA GLN A 182 9.03 -19.17 7.48
C GLN A 182 9.05 -17.64 7.32
N ILE A 183 10.21 -17.03 7.56
CA ILE A 183 10.36 -15.57 7.64
C ILE A 183 11.31 -15.09 6.55
N LEU A 184 10.97 -14.00 5.87
CA LEU A 184 11.86 -13.25 4.98
C LEU A 184 12.02 -11.83 5.53
N ILE A 185 13.27 -11.41 5.72
CA ILE A 185 13.61 -10.04 6.13
C ILE A 185 14.39 -9.39 5.00
N ILE A 186 13.91 -8.25 4.49
CA ILE A 186 14.61 -7.40 3.54
C ILE A 186 14.92 -6.08 4.24
N PRO A 187 16.17 -5.84 4.69
CA PRO A 187 16.51 -4.66 5.47
C PRO A 187 16.25 -3.32 4.77
N LYS A 188 16.42 -3.30 3.45
CA LYS A 188 16.22 -2.09 2.63
C LYS A 188 15.65 -2.45 1.27
N ILE A 189 14.46 -1.95 0.99
CA ILE A 189 13.75 -2.10 -0.28
C ILE A 189 13.18 -0.75 -0.70
N ASN A 190 13.24 -0.43 -1.99
CA ASN A 190 12.51 0.69 -2.56
C ASN A 190 11.25 0.16 -3.25
N LEU A 191 10.10 0.30 -2.59
CA LEU A 191 8.80 -0.12 -3.11
C LEU A 191 8.24 0.93 -4.09
N LYS A 192 7.55 0.43 -5.09
CA LYS A 192 6.76 1.22 -6.05
C LYS A 192 5.49 0.46 -6.40
N PHE A 193 4.47 1.22 -6.79
CA PHE A 193 3.33 0.68 -7.48
C PHE A 193 3.73 0.08 -8.83
N ASP A 194 3.09 -1.02 -9.19
CA ASP A 194 3.27 -1.74 -10.45
C ASP A 194 1.90 -2.07 -11.05
N GLY A 195 1.74 -1.89 -12.36
CA GLY A 195 0.46 -2.11 -13.04
C GLY A 195 -0.58 -1.00 -12.84
N ASP A 196 -1.86 -1.38 -12.88
CA ASP A 196 -3.01 -0.48 -12.88
C ASP A 196 -3.85 -0.63 -11.60
N PHE A 197 -4.39 0.48 -11.09
CA PHE A 197 -5.29 0.48 -9.94
C PHE A 197 -6.74 0.63 -10.43
N THR A 198 -7.45 -0.49 -10.50
CA THR A 198 -8.84 -0.54 -10.95
C THR A 198 -9.78 -0.09 -9.84
N ILE A 199 -10.48 1.03 -10.05
CA ILE A 199 -11.48 1.56 -9.10
C ILE A 199 -12.84 0.88 -9.26
N VAL A 200 -13.21 0.53 -10.50
CA VAL A 200 -14.43 -0.20 -10.86
C VAL A 200 -14.07 -1.21 -11.93
N GLY A 201 -14.40 -2.48 -11.71
CA GLY A 201 -14.16 -3.56 -12.63
C GLY A 201 -14.87 -4.84 -12.19
N ASP A 202 -14.75 -5.88 -13.00
CA ASP A 202 -15.41 -7.18 -12.76
C ASP A 202 -14.69 -8.02 -11.71
N ASP A 203 -13.38 -7.79 -11.54
CA ASP A 203 -12.53 -8.46 -10.55
C ASP A 203 -12.40 -7.65 -9.25
N PHE A 204 -12.05 -8.34 -8.16
CA PHE A 204 -11.68 -7.67 -6.91
C PHE A 204 -10.48 -6.74 -7.12
N ALA A 205 -10.64 -5.49 -6.69
CA ALA A 205 -9.58 -4.51 -6.78
C ALA A 205 -8.38 -4.93 -5.90
N LYS A 206 -7.18 -4.77 -6.45
CA LYS A 206 -5.93 -5.19 -5.85
C LYS A 206 -4.83 -4.16 -6.06
N LEU A 207 -3.85 -4.17 -5.17
CA LEU A 207 -2.64 -3.34 -5.27
C LEU A 207 -1.43 -4.23 -5.53
N SER A 208 -0.80 -4.01 -6.67
CA SER A 208 0.46 -4.67 -7.01
C SER A 208 1.62 -3.75 -6.63
N LEU A 209 2.50 -4.25 -5.76
CA LEU A 209 3.72 -3.57 -5.36
C LEU A 209 4.93 -4.34 -5.86
N LYS A 210 5.92 -3.61 -6.39
CA LYS A 210 7.22 -4.14 -6.77
C LYS A 210 8.30 -3.32 -6.12
N GLY A 211 9.38 -3.93 -5.65
CA GLY A 211 10.48 -3.19 -5.09
C GLY A 211 11.85 -3.78 -5.36
N LYS A 212 12.81 -2.90 -5.55
CA LYS A 212 14.21 -3.26 -5.72
C LYS A 212 14.87 -3.39 -4.35
N VAL A 213 15.46 -4.54 -4.07
CA VAL A 213 16.26 -4.75 -2.86
C VAL A 213 17.53 -3.92 -2.97
N LEU A 214 17.86 -3.19 -1.90
CA LEU A 214 19.02 -2.31 -1.83
C LEU A 214 19.97 -2.80 -0.75
N ARG A 215 21.26 -2.56 -0.95
CA ARG A 215 22.27 -2.80 0.08
C ARG A 215 22.12 -1.78 1.21
N LEU A 216 22.20 -2.27 2.44
CA LEU A 216 22.38 -1.47 3.64
C LEU A 216 23.75 -1.86 4.23
N GLU A 217 24.57 -0.86 4.57
CA GLU A 217 25.93 -1.10 5.05
C GLU A 217 25.91 -1.94 6.34
N GLY A 218 26.80 -2.92 6.42
CA GLY A 218 26.89 -3.83 7.58
C GLY A 218 25.74 -4.84 7.71
N GLN A 219 24.87 -4.99 6.70
CA GLN A 219 23.77 -5.97 6.72
C GLN A 219 23.71 -6.81 5.45
N GLU A 220 23.17 -8.01 5.59
CA GLU A 220 22.82 -8.88 4.47
C GLU A 220 21.76 -8.25 3.56
N LEU A 221 21.73 -8.63 2.27
CA LEU A 221 20.72 -8.13 1.33
C LEU A 221 19.31 -8.56 1.72
N PHE A 222 19.18 -9.80 2.21
CA PHE A 222 17.98 -10.34 2.82
C PHE A 222 18.36 -11.53 3.71
N THR A 223 17.46 -11.89 4.61
CA THR A 223 17.59 -13.08 5.46
C THR A 223 16.35 -13.94 5.28
N LEU A 224 16.56 -15.23 5.00
CA LEU A 224 15.50 -16.24 5.04
C LEU A 224 15.70 -17.09 6.29
N ILE A 225 14.71 -17.10 7.16
CA ILE A 225 14.68 -17.95 8.35
C ILE A 225 13.69 -19.05 8.08
N ASP A 226 14.17 -20.28 8.12
CA ASP A 226 13.38 -21.49 8.01
C ASP A 226 13.40 -22.18 9.37
N GLY A 227 12.21 -22.35 9.97
CA GLY A 227 12.05 -23.03 11.26
C GLY A 227 12.19 -24.54 11.17
N GLU A 228 12.45 -25.10 9.99
CA GLU A 228 12.58 -26.53 9.68
C GLU A 228 13.77 -27.25 10.33
N ASN A 229 14.32 -26.78 11.45
CA ASN A 229 15.29 -27.58 12.19
C ASN A 229 14.66 -28.92 12.58
N ASP A 230 15.34 -30.00 12.21
CA ASP A 230 15.13 -31.35 12.69
C ASP A 230 15.63 -31.40 14.14
N GLU A 231 14.73 -31.30 15.12
CA GLU A 231 15.02 -31.86 16.42
C GLU A 231 14.75 -33.37 16.33
N ASN A 232 15.80 -34.14 16.61
CA ASN A 232 15.76 -35.58 16.85
C ASN A 232 14.74 -35.95 17.93
#